data_AF-A0A267ETT3-F1
#
_entry.id   AF-A0A267ETT3-F1
#
_cell.length_a   1.000
_cell.length_b   1.000
_cell.length_c   1.000
_cell.angle_alpha   90.00
_cell.angle_beta   90.00
_cell.angle_gamma   90.00
#
_symmetry.space_group_name_H-M   'P 1'
#
loop_
_entity.id
_entity.type
_entity.pdbx_description
1 polymer ?
#
loop_
_entity_poly.entity_id
_entity_poly.type
_entity_poly.pdbx_seq_one_letter_code
_entity_poly.pdbx_strand_id
1 'polypeptide(L)'
;MTNPLYPANDCVAELRPEEIRWFYQEEGEKKWLPFNGYDSLRLECKHRELLCTAAGAAAEAPATGGSGDSHTEKILVRGGLFEADIAARSCRPIYWSGKSLKLV
;
A
#
# COMPACT_ATOMS: atom_id res chain seq x y z
N MET A 1 -22.80 -39.32 1.19
CA MET A 1 -21.73 -39.41 0.17
C MET A 1 -21.15 -38.01 0.00
N THR A 2 -20.04 -37.72 0.67
CA THR A 2 -19.33 -36.44 0.57
C THR A 2 -18.52 -36.43 -0.73
N ASN A 3 -18.73 -35.43 -1.57
CA ASN A 3 -18.09 -35.32 -2.88
C ASN A 3 -16.57 -35.06 -2.70
N PRO A 4 -15.67 -35.96 -3.16
CA PRO A 4 -14.24 -35.89 -2.88
C PRO A 4 -13.47 -34.84 -3.69
N LEU A 5 -14.15 -34.10 -4.58
CA LEU A 5 -13.49 -33.18 -5.52
C LEU A 5 -13.35 -31.74 -5.00
N TYR A 6 -13.81 -31.46 -3.77
CA TYR A 6 -13.60 -30.16 -3.15
C TYR A 6 -13.14 -30.38 -1.70
N PRO A 7 -11.86 -30.17 -1.36
CA PRO A 7 -11.45 -30.21 0.03
C PRO A 7 -12.24 -29.15 0.79
N ALA A 8 -12.81 -29.54 1.93
CA ALA A 8 -13.81 -28.75 2.66
C ALA A 8 -13.28 -27.43 3.25
N ASN A 9 -12.00 -27.11 3.08
CA ASN A 9 -11.35 -25.90 3.57
C ASN A 9 -10.13 -25.57 2.68
N ASP A 10 -10.35 -24.92 1.53
CA ASP A 10 -9.31 -24.10 0.89
C ASP A 10 -9.15 -22.80 1.70
N CYS A 11 -8.54 -22.90 2.88
CA CYS A 11 -8.17 -21.72 3.65
C CYS A 11 -6.98 -21.06 2.95
N VAL A 12 -7.23 -19.96 2.22
CA VAL A 12 -6.16 -19.13 1.68
C VAL A 12 -5.39 -18.53 2.85
N ALA A 13 -4.15 -18.97 3.04
CA ALA A 13 -3.24 -18.38 4.01
C ALA A 13 -3.03 -16.89 3.69
N GLU A 14 -2.68 -16.09 4.70
CA GLU A 14 -2.33 -14.69 4.47
C GLU A 14 -1.22 -14.59 3.41
N LEU A 15 -1.47 -13.80 2.37
CA LEU A 15 -0.52 -13.62 1.28
C LEU A 15 0.75 -12.96 1.81
N ARG A 16 1.90 -13.43 1.32
CA ARG A 16 3.18 -12.79 1.60
C ARG A 16 3.27 -11.46 0.86
N PRO A 17 4.07 -10.49 1.33
CA PRO A 17 4.23 -9.21 0.64
C PRO A 17 4.64 -9.35 -0.84
N GLU A 18 5.43 -10.36 -1.18
CA GLU A 18 5.89 -10.63 -2.55
C GLU A 18 4.77 -11.15 -3.47
N GLU A 19 3.68 -11.66 -2.90
CA GLU A 19 2.51 -12.19 -3.62
C GLU A 19 1.45 -11.11 -3.85
N ILE A 20 1.64 -9.92 -3.26
CA ILE A 20 0.71 -8.81 -3.37
C ILE A 20 1.11 -7.88 -4.52
N ARG A 21 0.14 -7.60 -5.39
CA ARG A 21 0.31 -6.68 -6.52
C ARG A 21 -0.54 -5.44 -6.28
N TRP A 22 0.14 -4.30 -6.10
CA TRP A 22 -0.52 -3.01 -5.99
C TRP A 22 -0.92 -2.49 -7.36
N PHE A 23 -2.05 -1.80 -7.42
CA PHE A 23 -2.57 -1.16 -8.62
C PHE A 23 -2.76 0.33 -8.41
N TYR A 24 -2.75 1.06 -9.51
CA TYR A 24 -3.17 2.45 -9.52
C TYR A 24 -4.17 2.73 -10.62
N GLN A 25 -4.93 3.80 -10.42
CA GLN A 25 -5.88 4.33 -11.39
C GLN A 25 -5.54 5.79 -11.65
N GLU A 26 -5.44 6.15 -12.93
CA GLU A 26 -5.27 7.54 -13.34
C GLU A 26 -6.63 8.26 -13.36
N GLU A 27 -6.64 9.53 -12.99
CA GLU A 27 -7.88 10.31 -12.91
C GLU A 27 -8.50 10.53 -14.31
N GLY A 28 -9.69 9.96 -14.49
CA GLY A 28 -10.43 9.94 -15.75
C GLY A 28 -10.38 8.59 -16.48
N GLU A 29 -9.51 7.67 -16.06
CA GLU A 29 -9.48 6.31 -16.58
C GLU A 29 -10.26 5.36 -15.69
N LYS A 30 -10.87 4.32 -16.27
CA LYS A 30 -11.52 3.23 -15.51
C LYS A 30 -10.61 2.01 -15.33
N LYS A 31 -9.42 2.06 -15.93
CA LYS A 31 -8.48 0.95 -15.95
C LYS A 31 -7.55 1.04 -14.74
N TRP A 32 -7.37 -0.09 -14.08
CA TRP A 32 -6.35 -0.27 -13.05
C TRP A 32 -5.07 -0.78 -13.71
N LEU A 33 -3.97 -0.08 -13.49
CA LEU A 33 -2.65 -0.47 -13.98
C LEU A 33 -1.82 -1.01 -12.82
N PRO A 34 -1.19 -2.19 -12.99
CA PRO A 34 -0.34 -2.74 -11.95
C PRO A 34 0.94 -1.91 -11.82
N PHE A 35 1.43 -1.76 -10.59
CA PHE A 35 2.82 -1.41 -10.36
C PHE A 35 3.73 -2.59 -10.76
N ASN A 36 5.01 -2.31 -11.02
CA ASN A 36 5.99 -3.37 -11.18
C ASN A 36 6.21 -4.10 -9.84
N GLY A 37 6.93 -5.23 -9.85
CA GLY A 37 7.15 -6.02 -8.63
C GLY A 37 7.90 -5.27 -7.52
N TYR A 38 8.88 -4.45 -7.90
CA TYR A 38 9.70 -3.68 -6.95
C TYR A 38 8.86 -2.61 -6.22
N ASP A 39 8.12 -1.80 -6.98
CA ASP A 39 7.25 -0.77 -6.43
C ASP A 39 6.14 -1.40 -5.59
N SER A 40 5.50 -2.47 -6.08
CA SER A 40 4.43 -3.17 -5.34
C SER A 40 4.89 -3.69 -3.99
N LEU A 41 6.08 -4.32 -3.95
CA LEU A 41 6.64 -4.86 -2.72
C LEU A 41 6.91 -3.73 -1.70
N ARG A 42 7.47 -2.60 -2.15
CA ARG A 42 7.73 -1.46 -1.27
C ARG A 42 6.44 -0.84 -0.73
N LEU A 43 5.43 -0.66 -1.60
CA LEU A 43 4.12 -0.17 -1.21
C LEU A 43 3.48 -1.08 -0.15
N GLU A 44 3.58 -2.40 -0.33
CA GLU A 44 3.03 -3.38 0.60
C GLU A 44 3.76 -3.39 1.95
N CYS A 45 5.09 -3.37 1.95
CA CYS A 45 5.87 -3.29 3.20
C CYS A 45 5.47 -2.07 4.02
N LYS A 46 5.39 -0.89 3.40
CA LYS A 46 4.95 0.34 4.08
C LYS A 46 3.50 0.28 4.55
N HIS A 47 2.62 -0.32 3.76
CA HIS A 47 1.23 -0.52 4.18
C HIS A 47 1.14 -1.36 5.46
N ARG A 48 1.88 -2.48 5.53
CA ARG A 48 1.95 -3.32 6.73
C ARG A 48 2.58 -2.59 7.92
N GLU A 49 3.67 -1.85 7.71
CA GLU A 49 4.29 -1.02 8.77
C GLU A 49 3.28 -0.03 9.37
N LEU A 50 2.48 0.63 8.53
CA LEU A 50 1.43 1.56 8.99
C LEU A 50 0.32 0.83 9.75
N LEU A 51 -0.11 -0.34 9.27
CA LEU A 51 -1.12 -1.17 9.97
C LEU A 51 -0.62 -1.63 11.34
N CYS A 52 0.62 -2.11 11.44
CA CYS A 52 1.23 -2.52 12.71
C CYS A 52 1.38 -1.34 13.67
N THR A 53 1.79 -0.17 13.17
CA THR A 53 1.91 1.05 13.99
C THR A 53 0.55 1.51 14.50
N ALA A 54 -0.48 1.50 13.66
CA ALA A 54 -1.85 1.86 14.05
C ALA A 54 -2.43 0.87 15.09
N ALA A 55 -2.12 -0.43 14.96
CA ALA A 55 -2.52 -1.44 15.93
C ALA A 55 -1.77 -1.31 17.27
N GLY A 56 -0.47 -0.94 17.25
CA GLY A 56 0.34 -0.72 18.43
C GLY A 56 -0.01 0.57 19.20
N ALA A 57 -0.39 1.64 18.50
CA ALA A 57 -0.79 2.92 19.09
C ALA A 57 -2.12 2.84 19.87
N ALA A 58 -2.96 1.82 19.61
CA ALA A 58 -4.16 1.56 20.41
C ALA A 58 -3.85 0.93 21.79
N ALA A 59 -2.62 0.45 22.03
CA ALA A 59 -2.24 -0.24 23.25
C ALA A 59 -1.51 0.62 24.29
N GLU A 60 -0.86 1.73 23.92
CA GLU A 60 -0.05 2.55 24.84
C GLU A 60 -0.10 4.06 24.47
N ALA A 61 -0.51 4.92 25.41
CA ALA A 61 -0.28 6.37 25.38
C ALA A 61 -0.17 6.91 26.82
N PRO A 62 0.53 8.05 27.10
CA PRO A 62 1.39 8.88 26.23
C PRO A 62 2.77 9.24 26.88
N ALA A 63 3.76 9.67 26.10
CA ALA A 63 4.72 10.73 26.48
C ALA A 63 5.70 11.14 25.35
N THR A 64 5.77 12.45 25.13
CA THR A 64 6.94 13.23 24.68
C THR A 64 7.33 13.24 23.20
N GLY A 65 6.80 14.24 22.50
CA GLY A 65 7.62 15.24 21.79
C GLY A 65 8.51 14.78 20.65
N GLY A 66 7.91 14.54 19.48
CA GLY A 66 8.61 14.52 18.19
C GLY A 66 8.10 15.66 17.31
N SER A 67 8.95 16.65 17.07
CA SER A 67 8.64 17.88 16.34
C SER A 67 8.19 17.61 14.89
N GLY A 68 6.93 17.89 14.58
CA GLY A 68 6.51 18.72 13.44
C GLY A 68 7.03 18.45 12.02
N ASP A 69 7.49 17.25 11.68
CA ASP A 69 7.67 16.84 10.29
C ASP A 69 7.11 15.42 10.13
N SER A 70 5.80 15.34 9.90
CA SER A 70 5.13 14.12 9.47
C SER A 70 5.54 13.78 8.04
N HIS A 71 6.83 13.53 7.83
CA HIS A 71 7.30 12.84 6.66
C HIS A 71 6.95 11.37 6.86
N THR A 72 5.64 11.04 6.74
CA THR A 72 5.22 9.69 6.39
C THR A 72 6.07 9.33 5.19
N GLU A 73 7.02 8.43 5.37
CA GLU A 73 8.10 8.21 4.40
C GLU A 73 7.48 7.83 3.06
N LYS A 74 7.42 8.81 2.14
CA LYS A 74 6.72 8.65 0.87
C LYS A 74 7.56 7.80 -0.06
N ILE A 75 6.91 6.90 -0.77
CA ILE A 75 7.62 5.94 -1.61
C ILE A 75 7.74 6.49 -3.03
N LEU A 76 8.96 6.60 -3.52
CA LEU A 76 9.21 6.88 -4.93
C LEU A 76 8.87 5.65 -5.78
N VAL A 77 7.94 5.82 -6.73
CA VAL A 77 7.47 4.76 -7.64
C VAL A 77 7.59 5.20 -9.10
N ARG A 78 7.41 4.26 -10.04
CA ARG A 78 7.53 4.47 -11.49
C ARG A 78 8.85 5.14 -11.88
N GLY A 79 9.96 4.64 -11.33
CA GLY A 79 11.29 5.17 -11.59
C GLY A 79 11.57 6.53 -10.93
N GLY A 80 10.85 6.87 -9.86
CA GLY A 80 11.06 8.11 -9.12
C GLY A 80 10.39 9.32 -9.76
N LEU A 81 9.35 9.11 -10.56
CA LEU A 81 8.53 10.17 -11.16
C LEU A 81 7.34 10.56 -10.29
N PHE A 82 6.90 9.64 -9.43
CA PHE A 82 5.77 9.83 -8.53
C PHE A 82 6.17 9.51 -7.10
N GLU A 83 5.64 10.28 -6.15
CA GLU A 83 5.67 9.97 -4.74
C GLU A 83 4.33 9.37 -4.31
N ALA A 84 4.39 8.23 -3.63
CA ALA A 84 3.25 7.49 -3.10
C ALA A 84 3.08 7.78 -1.62
N ASP A 85 1.88 8.23 -1.25
CA ASP A 85 1.41 8.33 0.13
C ASP A 85 0.44 7.19 0.39
N ILE A 86 0.92 6.18 1.13
CA ILE A 86 0.14 4.98 1.46
C ILE A 86 -1.03 5.31 2.38
N ALA A 87 -0.83 6.22 3.33
CA ALA A 87 -1.88 6.60 4.28
C ALA A 87 -3.03 7.31 3.55
N ALA A 88 -2.70 8.20 2.61
CA ALA A 88 -3.67 8.89 1.77
C ALA A 88 -4.18 8.05 0.58
N ARG A 89 -3.61 6.86 0.34
CA ARG A 89 -3.84 6.03 -0.86
C ARG A 89 -3.75 6.81 -2.17
N SER A 90 -2.73 7.67 -2.26
CA SER A 90 -2.54 8.58 -3.39
C SER A 90 -1.11 8.58 -3.88
N CYS A 91 -0.94 8.87 -5.17
CA CYS A 91 0.35 8.98 -5.84
C CYS A 91 0.38 10.30 -6.60
N ARG A 92 1.37 11.16 -6.39
CA ARG A 92 1.44 12.45 -7.10
C ARG A 92 2.76 12.61 -7.86
N PRO A 93 2.74 13.25 -9.03
CA PRO A 93 3.95 13.52 -9.79
C PRO A 93 4.88 14.46 -9.03
N ILE A 94 6.20 14.26 -9.18
CA ILE A 94 7.23 15.03 -8.48
C ILE A 94 7.67 16.25 -9.30
N TYR A 95 7.82 16.07 -10.61
CA TYR A 95 8.43 17.08 -11.47
C TYR A 95 7.42 17.96 -12.22
N TRP A 96 6.13 17.73 -12.05
CA TRP A 96 5.08 18.55 -12.67
C TRP A 96 3.84 18.63 -11.78
N SER A 97 3.11 19.74 -11.87
CA SER A 97 1.77 19.85 -11.31
C SER A 97 0.79 19.12 -12.23
N GLY A 98 0.46 17.89 -11.89
CA GLY A 98 -0.42 17.04 -12.69
C GLY A 98 -1.44 16.28 -11.85
N LYS A 99 -2.24 15.47 -12.55
CA LYS A 99 -3.27 14.62 -11.93
C LYS A 99 -2.63 13.62 -10.97
N SER A 100 -3.26 13.46 -9.81
CA SER A 100 -2.86 12.44 -8.83
C SER A 100 -3.47 11.09 -9.20
N LEU A 101 -2.75 10.02 -8.90
CA LEU A 101 -3.15 8.64 -9.11
C LEU A 101 -3.74 8.09 -7.80
N LYS A 102 -4.77 7.26 -7.90
CA LYS A 102 -5.34 6.54 -6.76
C LYS A 102 -4.66 5.19 -6.60
N LEU A 103 -4.33 4.81 -5.36
CA LEU A 103 -3.74 3.50 -5.03
C LEU A 103 -4.80 2.53 -4.49
N VAL A 104 -4.75 1.28 -4.94
CA VAL A 104 -5.56 0.15 -4.42
C VAL A 104 -4.73 -1.12 -4.40
#